data_AF-A0A1Z4RV97-F1
#
_entry.id   AF-A0A1Z4RV97-F1
#
_cell.length_a   1.000
_cell.length_b   1.000
_cell.length_c   1.000
_cell.angle_alpha   90.00
_cell.angle_beta   90.00
_cell.angle_gamma   90.00
#
_symmetry.space_group_name_H-M   'P 1'
#
loop_
_entity.id
_entity.type
_entity.pdbx_description
1 polymer ?
#
loop_
_entity_poly.entity_id
_entity_poly.type
_entity_poly.pdbx_seq_one_letter_code
_entity_poly.pdbx_strand_id
1 'polypeptide(L)'
;MDSNVSKNTFSHNFFKVRLTQEQAVISLRSLLAERLLQTLNLYQQRWNLPLDSRFFPTIIDANGILSCSVGQILPLKNQGNQILFKPSITAIVYSSPISFTLTRYSSLFSITIAKNLLELLTLNHDHNTIEPNLKLGIEIAADGWLNFYLTPQALSTWLQQLMIGLNTYAIQASVSNVNLIDATDQSISNAAKKANILPIQYAHARCCSLLRLGEQAKLIAFKKDSNDHTWQIQDPLSISWLDQQQNFCLEGASEYYLLQQLSIVIDAFANANKSDNWVKLGMNLSVASEIFQAECRFLGEVAITTPNIAIARLGLIALVRYWLEKILQEKLKVIAPRSL
;
A
#
# COMPACT_ATOMS: atom_id res chain seq x y z
N MET A 1 2.92 -43.66 -20.47
CA MET A 1 3.48 -43.38 -19.13
C MET A 1 3.29 -41.90 -18.90
N ASP A 2 2.16 -41.55 -18.27
CA ASP A 2 1.72 -40.18 -18.12
C ASP A 2 2.50 -39.50 -16.99
N SER A 3 3.27 -38.50 -17.36
CA SER A 3 3.97 -37.61 -16.44
C SER A 3 2.96 -36.68 -15.76
N ASN A 4 2.31 -37.20 -14.71
CA ASN A 4 1.62 -36.37 -13.71
C ASN A 4 2.67 -35.67 -12.84
N VAL A 5 3.28 -34.62 -13.40
CA VAL A 5 4.01 -33.63 -12.61
C VAL A 5 2.96 -32.85 -11.82
N SER A 6 2.98 -33.00 -10.50
CA SER A 6 2.23 -32.16 -9.58
C SER A 6 2.68 -30.70 -9.71
N LYS A 7 2.08 -29.96 -10.65
CA LYS A 7 2.07 -28.51 -10.61
C LYS A 7 1.21 -28.12 -9.41
N ASN A 8 1.86 -27.61 -8.36
CA ASN A 8 1.35 -26.72 -7.30
C ASN A 8 2.03 -27.04 -5.97
N THR A 9 3.33 -26.75 -5.87
CA THR A 9 3.99 -26.64 -4.58
C THR A 9 3.85 -25.19 -4.11
N PHE A 10 2.70 -24.86 -3.54
CA PHE A 10 2.51 -23.62 -2.80
C PHE A 10 3.28 -23.71 -1.48
N SER A 11 4.57 -23.37 -1.49
CA SER A 11 5.29 -23.10 -0.24
C SER A 11 5.02 -21.66 0.15
N HIS A 12 4.02 -21.42 1.01
CA HIS A 12 3.83 -20.11 1.63
C HIS A 12 4.96 -19.85 2.62
N ASN A 13 6.04 -19.27 2.12
CA ASN A 13 7.13 -18.79 2.95
C ASN A 13 6.83 -17.35 3.37
N PHE A 14 7.07 -17.05 4.63
CA PHE A 14 6.89 -15.70 5.17
C PHE A 14 8.24 -15.04 5.41
N PHE A 15 8.29 -13.73 5.22
CA PHE A 15 9.45 -12.91 5.60
C PHE A 15 8.99 -11.61 6.24
N LYS A 16 9.90 -10.99 6.99
CA LYS A 16 9.69 -9.72 7.68
C LYS A 16 10.37 -8.60 6.92
N VAL A 17 9.69 -7.47 6.78
CA VAL A 17 10.28 -6.21 6.34
C VAL A 17 10.19 -5.20 7.47
N ARG A 18 11.32 -4.60 7.82
CA ARG A 18 11.41 -3.63 8.92
C ARG A 18 10.74 -2.33 8.51
N LEU A 19 10.05 -1.71 9.46
CA LEU A 19 9.49 -0.37 9.30
C LEU A 19 10.40 0.62 10.03
N THR A 20 11.24 1.33 9.30
CA THR A 20 12.05 2.41 9.87
C THR A 20 11.17 3.65 10.05
N GLN A 21 11.01 4.12 11.30
CA GLN A 21 10.18 5.28 11.64
C GLN A 21 10.66 6.62 11.07
N GLU A 22 11.85 6.67 10.49
CA GLU A 22 12.46 7.91 9.97
C GLU A 22 11.87 8.39 8.63
N GLN A 23 11.14 7.53 7.90
CA GLN A 23 10.56 7.90 6.61
C GLN A 23 9.10 8.35 6.74
N ALA A 24 8.83 9.58 6.27
CA ALA A 24 7.51 10.21 6.28
C ALA A 24 6.43 9.46 5.48
N VAL A 25 6.83 8.58 4.55
CA VAL A 25 5.95 7.82 3.66
C VAL A 25 6.38 6.36 3.66
N ILE A 26 5.52 5.48 4.16
CA ILE A 26 5.79 4.04 4.23
C ILE A 26 5.35 3.39 2.92
N SER A 27 6.24 3.45 1.92
CA SER A 27 6.05 2.77 0.63
C SER A 27 6.39 1.30 0.71
N LEU A 28 5.42 0.45 0.37
CA LEU A 28 5.62 -1.00 0.30
C LEU A 28 6.63 -1.36 -0.77
N ARG A 29 6.61 -0.65 -1.91
CA ARG A 29 7.62 -0.85 -2.96
C ARG A 29 9.02 -0.53 -2.47
N SER A 30 9.23 0.59 -1.78
CA SER A 30 10.57 0.95 -1.26
C SER A 30 11.07 -0.05 -0.23
N LEU A 31 10.19 -0.48 0.68
CA LEU A 31 10.50 -1.50 1.68
C LEU A 31 10.88 -2.85 1.05
N LEU A 32 10.12 -3.27 0.04
CA LEU A 32 10.42 -4.49 -0.73
C LEU A 32 11.71 -4.36 -1.54
N ALA A 33 11.93 -3.20 -2.17
CA ALA A 33 13.12 -2.88 -2.93
C ALA A 33 14.38 -2.96 -2.08
N GLU A 34 14.37 -2.36 -0.88
CA GLU A 34 15.49 -2.42 0.05
C GLU A 34 15.77 -3.87 0.47
N ARG A 35 14.72 -4.62 0.83
CA ARG A 35 14.87 -6.01 1.24
C ARG A 35 15.41 -6.89 0.11
N LEU A 36 14.90 -6.71 -1.11
CA LEU A 36 15.39 -7.39 -2.30
C LEU A 36 16.84 -7.04 -2.59
N LEU A 37 17.22 -5.77 -2.47
CA LEU A 37 18.60 -5.33 -2.68
C LEU A 37 19.56 -6.03 -1.71
N GLN A 38 19.20 -6.11 -0.42
CA GLN A 38 19.99 -6.86 0.57
C GLN A 38 20.13 -8.34 0.18
N THR A 39 19.04 -8.98 -0.22
CA THR A 39 19.05 -10.39 -0.67
C THR A 39 19.91 -10.57 -1.92
N LEU A 40 19.81 -9.67 -2.90
CA LEU A 40 20.58 -9.74 -4.14
C LEU A 40 22.07 -9.55 -3.91
N ASN A 41 22.47 -8.69 -2.98
CA ASN A 41 23.86 -8.54 -2.58
C ASN A 41 24.41 -9.83 -1.95
N LEU A 42 23.63 -10.47 -1.06
CA LEU A 42 24.00 -11.79 -0.51
C LEU A 42 24.07 -12.87 -1.58
N TYR A 43 23.16 -12.85 -2.55
CA TYR A 43 23.17 -13.75 -3.70
C TYR A 43 24.41 -13.53 -4.57
N GLN A 44 24.77 -12.28 -4.88
CA GLN A 44 26.00 -11.99 -5.62
C GLN A 44 27.24 -12.50 -4.90
N GLN A 45 27.33 -12.31 -3.58
CA GLN A 45 28.45 -12.80 -2.77
C GLN A 45 28.53 -14.33 -2.75
N ARG A 46 27.41 -15.02 -2.53
CA ARG A 46 27.36 -16.49 -2.41
C ARG A 46 27.61 -17.21 -3.73
N TRP A 47 27.27 -16.60 -4.86
CA TRP A 47 27.47 -17.18 -6.20
C TRP A 47 28.58 -16.50 -7.01
N ASN A 48 29.36 -15.59 -6.40
CA ASN A 48 30.48 -14.87 -7.00
C ASN A 48 30.17 -14.27 -8.39
N LEU A 49 29.04 -13.58 -8.50
CA LEU A 49 28.61 -12.99 -9.77
C LEU A 49 29.41 -11.71 -10.08
N PRO A 50 29.96 -11.56 -11.30
CA PRO A 50 30.77 -10.40 -11.69
C PRO A 50 29.89 -9.20 -12.05
N LEU A 51 29.13 -8.68 -11.08
CA LEU A 51 28.21 -7.55 -11.26
C LEU A 51 28.76 -6.31 -10.55
N ASP A 52 28.62 -5.13 -11.17
CA ASP A 52 28.95 -3.86 -10.51
C ASP A 52 28.01 -3.62 -9.31
N SER A 53 28.53 -2.97 -8.27
CA SER A 53 27.79 -2.48 -7.10
C SER A 53 26.55 -1.64 -7.44
N ARG A 54 26.53 -0.97 -8.59
CA ARG A 54 25.38 -0.17 -9.06
C ARG A 54 24.35 -0.96 -9.85
N PHE A 55 24.64 -2.23 -10.16
CA PHE A 55 23.77 -3.06 -10.99
C PHE A 55 22.39 -3.26 -10.35
N PHE A 56 22.34 -3.77 -9.11
CA PHE A 56 21.07 -4.05 -8.44
C PHE A 56 20.23 -2.82 -8.12
N PRO A 57 20.79 -1.71 -7.60
CA PRO A 57 20.03 -0.47 -7.43
C PRO A 57 19.37 -0.02 -8.74
N THR A 58 20.14 0.04 -9.83
CA THR A 58 19.64 0.46 -11.15
C THR A 58 18.51 -0.43 -11.65
N ILE A 59 18.63 -1.74 -11.42
CA ILE A 59 17.66 -2.74 -11.84
C ILE A 59 16.38 -2.63 -11.02
N ILE A 60 16.47 -2.57 -9.69
CA ILE A 60 15.29 -2.42 -8.82
C ILE A 60 14.54 -1.11 -9.09
N ASP A 61 15.27 -0.03 -9.38
CA ASP A 61 14.70 1.28 -9.71
C ASP A 61 14.05 1.28 -11.11
N ALA A 62 14.47 0.40 -12.02
CA ALA A 62 13.87 0.28 -13.34
C ALA A 62 12.39 -0.13 -13.23
N ASN A 63 11.51 0.64 -13.88
CA ASN A 63 10.07 0.37 -13.91
C ASN A 63 9.81 -1.01 -14.52
N GLY A 64 9.36 -1.95 -13.69
CA GLY A 64 9.05 -3.31 -14.11
C GLY A 64 9.49 -4.37 -13.11
N ILE A 65 10.36 -4.03 -12.15
CA ILE A 65 10.86 -5.02 -11.19
C ILE A 65 9.94 -5.24 -10.00
N LEU A 66 9.12 -4.26 -9.66
CA LEU A 66 8.05 -4.41 -8.68
C LEU A 66 6.80 -3.75 -9.24
N SER A 67 5.82 -4.57 -9.59
CA SER A 67 4.49 -4.12 -10.02
C SER A 67 3.44 -4.50 -8.99
N CYS A 68 2.64 -3.52 -8.54
CA CYS A 68 1.53 -3.76 -7.64
C CYS A 68 0.26 -4.14 -8.43
N SER A 69 -0.33 -5.28 -8.12
CA SER A 69 -1.59 -5.76 -8.69
C SER A 69 -2.53 -6.26 -7.59
N VAL A 70 -3.81 -6.46 -7.95
CA VAL A 70 -4.73 -7.26 -7.15
C VAL A 70 -4.68 -8.69 -7.69
N GLY A 71 -4.32 -9.63 -6.82
CA GLY A 71 -4.29 -11.06 -7.11
C GLY A 71 -5.29 -11.82 -6.24
N GLN A 72 -5.45 -13.12 -6.54
CA GLN A 72 -6.25 -14.04 -5.73
C GLN A 72 -5.30 -15.01 -5.03
N ILE A 73 -5.40 -15.11 -3.69
CA ILE A 73 -4.78 -16.20 -2.94
C ILE A 73 -5.76 -17.36 -2.93
N LEU A 74 -5.35 -18.47 -3.54
CA LEU A 74 -6.07 -19.73 -3.46
C LEU A 74 -5.74 -20.40 -2.11
N PRO A 75 -6.73 -20.75 -1.27
CA PRO A 75 -6.46 -21.49 -0.05
C PRO A 75 -5.89 -22.87 -0.37
N LEU A 76 -4.95 -23.33 0.47
CA LEU A 76 -4.32 -24.64 0.36
C LEU A 76 -5.38 -25.74 0.30
N LYS A 77 -5.38 -26.58 -0.74
CA LYS A 77 -6.08 -27.87 -0.71
C LYS A 77 -5.39 -28.75 0.34
N ASN A 78 -5.86 -28.70 1.58
CA ASN A 78 -5.53 -29.76 2.52
C ASN A 78 -6.12 -31.06 1.98
N GLN A 79 -5.26 -32.03 1.67
CA GLN A 79 -5.67 -33.39 1.36
C GLN A 79 -6.30 -33.97 2.64
N GLY A 80 -7.63 -34.05 2.66
CA GLY A 80 -8.38 -34.71 3.74
C GLY A 80 -9.66 -33.98 4.14
N ASN A 81 -10.74 -34.31 3.42
CA ASN A 81 -12.15 -34.17 3.79
C ASN A 81 -12.82 -32.78 3.87
N GLN A 82 -13.81 -32.65 2.97
CA GLN A 82 -15.11 -31.97 3.05
C GLN A 82 -15.18 -30.43 3.28
N ILE A 83 -15.50 -29.76 2.17
CA ILE A 83 -16.55 -28.74 1.99
C ILE A 83 -16.58 -27.59 3.00
N LEU A 84 -15.82 -26.53 2.68
CA LEU A 84 -16.36 -25.17 2.58
C LEU A 84 -15.45 -24.43 1.59
N PHE A 85 -15.96 -24.04 0.42
CA PHE A 85 -15.23 -23.17 -0.49
C PHE A 85 -15.09 -21.80 0.20
N LYS A 86 -14.00 -21.60 0.96
CA LYS A 86 -13.62 -20.26 1.41
C LYS A 86 -13.30 -19.47 0.15
N PRO A 87 -13.93 -18.29 -0.08
CA PRO A 87 -13.65 -17.51 -1.28
C PRO A 87 -12.16 -17.18 -1.34
N SER A 88 -11.62 -17.19 -2.56
CA SER A 88 -10.28 -16.70 -2.85
C SER A 88 -10.08 -15.34 -2.19
N ILE A 89 -9.06 -15.22 -1.33
CA ILE A 89 -8.77 -13.96 -0.66
C ILE A 89 -8.15 -13.04 -1.71
N THR A 90 -8.83 -11.94 -2.02
CA THR A 90 -8.26 -10.83 -2.80
C THR A 90 -7.03 -10.32 -2.04
N ALA A 91 -5.90 -10.20 -2.71
CA ALA A 91 -4.65 -9.79 -2.08
C ALA A 91 -3.95 -8.73 -2.90
N ILE A 92 -3.23 -7.84 -2.21
CA ILE A 92 -2.30 -6.91 -2.86
C ILE A 92 -1.00 -7.66 -3.09
N VAL A 93 -0.59 -7.74 -4.36
CA VAL A 93 0.57 -8.50 -4.80
C VAL A 93 1.59 -7.56 -5.42
N TYR A 94 2.84 -7.66 -4.96
CA TYR A 94 3.99 -7.08 -5.66
C TYR A 94 4.73 -8.19 -6.38
N SER A 95 4.86 -8.07 -7.69
CA SER A 95 5.49 -9.10 -8.52
C SER A 95 6.85 -8.64 -9.02
N SER A 96 7.84 -9.54 -8.98
CA SER A 96 9.20 -9.28 -9.44
C SER A 96 9.73 -10.32 -10.43
N PRO A 97 10.14 -9.89 -11.65
CA PRO A 97 10.79 -10.74 -12.63
C PRO A 97 12.32 -10.80 -12.44
N ILE A 98 12.85 -10.44 -11.26
CA ILE A 98 14.30 -10.31 -11.02
C ILE A 98 15.09 -11.59 -11.35
N SER A 99 14.47 -12.75 -11.16
CA SER A 99 15.04 -14.05 -11.51
C SER A 99 15.37 -14.16 -13.00
N PHE A 100 14.53 -13.65 -13.90
CA PHE A 100 14.77 -13.62 -15.35
C PHE A 100 15.88 -12.65 -15.73
N THR A 101 16.01 -11.54 -15.00
CA THR A 101 17.12 -10.61 -15.23
C THR A 101 18.45 -11.29 -14.90
N LEU A 102 18.47 -12.11 -13.85
CA LEU A 102 19.65 -12.83 -13.38
C LEU A 102 20.04 -14.05 -14.23
N THR A 103 19.13 -14.63 -15.03
CA THR A 103 19.49 -15.74 -15.95
C THR A 103 20.48 -15.30 -17.02
N ARG A 104 20.58 -13.99 -17.30
CA ARG A 104 21.58 -13.44 -18.24
C ARG A 104 23.01 -13.51 -17.69
N TYR A 105 23.15 -13.63 -16.37
CA TYR A 105 24.43 -13.55 -15.67
C TYR A 105 24.77 -14.84 -14.91
N SER A 106 23.87 -15.83 -14.94
CA SER A 106 24.08 -17.14 -14.34
C SER A 106 23.65 -18.22 -15.32
N SER A 107 24.32 -19.38 -15.30
CA SER A 107 23.92 -20.54 -16.11
C SER A 107 22.68 -21.26 -15.57
N LEU A 108 21.96 -20.65 -14.62
CA LEU A 108 20.83 -21.23 -13.92
C LEU A 108 19.50 -20.78 -14.56
N PHE A 109 18.50 -21.65 -14.50
CA PHE A 109 17.14 -21.31 -14.91
C PHE A 109 16.48 -20.35 -13.91
N SER A 110 15.53 -19.52 -14.39
CA SER A 110 14.81 -18.52 -13.59
C SER A 110 14.20 -19.11 -12.32
N ILE A 111 13.60 -20.31 -12.43
CA ILE A 111 12.99 -21.01 -11.30
C ILE A 111 14.01 -21.40 -10.23
N THR A 112 15.22 -21.79 -10.63
CA THR A 112 16.30 -22.16 -9.69
C THR A 112 16.81 -20.91 -8.97
N ILE A 113 16.98 -19.81 -9.71
CA ILE A 113 17.37 -18.52 -9.13
C ILE A 113 16.30 -18.04 -8.14
N ALA A 114 15.01 -18.12 -8.51
CA ALA A 114 13.90 -17.74 -7.64
C ALA A 114 13.87 -18.56 -6.34
N LYS A 115 14.13 -19.88 -6.40
CA LYS A 115 14.25 -20.75 -5.21
C LYS A 115 15.40 -20.33 -4.31
N ASN A 116 16.57 -20.06 -4.88
CA ASN A 116 17.74 -19.61 -4.11
C ASN A 116 17.48 -18.25 -3.44
N LEU A 117 16.85 -17.32 -4.16
CA LEU A 117 16.46 -16.01 -3.59
C LEU A 117 15.41 -16.17 -2.48
N LEU A 118 14.45 -17.08 -2.65
CA LEU A 118 13.45 -17.37 -1.64
C LEU A 118 14.08 -17.90 -0.35
N GLU A 119 15.03 -18.85 -0.47
CA GLU A 119 15.80 -19.36 0.67
C GLU A 119 16.49 -18.21 1.42
N LEU A 120 17.22 -17.36 0.71
CA LEU A 120 17.88 -16.18 1.30
C LEU A 120 16.91 -15.17 1.93
N LEU A 121 15.74 -14.95 1.34
CA LEU A 121 14.73 -14.06 1.90
C LEU A 121 14.20 -14.57 3.24
N THR A 122 14.03 -15.89 3.37
CA THR A 122 13.54 -16.56 4.59
C THR A 122 14.59 -16.74 5.67
N LEU A 123 15.89 -16.79 5.33
CA LEU A 123 16.97 -17.09 6.27
C LEU A 123 17.15 -16.02 7.39
N ASN A 124 16.73 -14.77 7.21
CA ASN A 124 16.91 -13.72 8.22
C ASN A 124 15.66 -13.49 9.12
N HIS A 125 14.90 -14.53 9.45
CA HIS A 125 13.61 -14.36 10.17
C HIS A 125 13.75 -14.06 11.69
N ASP A 126 14.95 -14.25 12.26
CA ASP A 126 15.12 -14.55 13.70
C ASP A 126 15.76 -13.46 14.56
N HIS A 127 15.91 -12.23 14.07
CA HIS A 127 16.20 -11.14 15.01
C HIS A 127 14.90 -10.61 15.60
N ASN A 128 14.60 -11.07 16.84
CA ASN A 128 13.68 -10.45 17.78
C ASN A 128 14.07 -8.99 17.99
N THR A 129 13.67 -8.16 17.03
CA THR A 129 13.77 -6.71 17.12
C THR A 129 12.41 -6.23 17.59
N ILE A 130 12.42 -5.34 18.58
CA ILE A 130 11.22 -4.71 19.18
C ILE A 130 10.48 -3.85 18.12
N GLU A 131 11.10 -3.62 16.97
CA GLU A 131 10.58 -2.81 15.86
C GLU A 131 9.38 -3.47 15.14
N PRO A 132 8.41 -2.65 14.70
CA PRO A 132 7.30 -3.15 13.90
C PRO A 132 7.81 -3.73 12.57
N ASN A 133 7.35 -4.93 12.25
CA ASN A 133 7.76 -5.68 11.07
C ASN A 133 6.52 -6.08 10.24
N LEU A 134 6.56 -5.90 8.92
CA LEU A 134 5.55 -6.39 8.01
C LEU A 134 5.82 -7.84 7.64
N LYS A 135 4.89 -8.75 7.97
CA LYS A 135 4.97 -10.17 7.60
C LYS A 135 4.31 -10.42 6.25
N LEU A 136 5.12 -10.51 5.21
CA LEU A 136 4.67 -10.72 3.83
C LEU A 136 4.77 -12.20 3.46
N GLY A 137 3.82 -12.69 2.67
CA GLY A 137 3.91 -14.01 2.04
C GLY A 137 4.71 -13.93 0.75
N ILE A 138 5.46 -14.98 0.41
CA ILE A 138 6.17 -15.10 -0.87
C ILE A 138 5.73 -16.37 -1.57
N GLU A 139 5.54 -16.27 -2.88
CA GLU A 139 5.36 -17.42 -3.78
C GLU A 139 6.28 -17.27 -4.99
N ILE A 140 6.73 -18.40 -5.52
CA ILE A 140 7.38 -18.47 -6.82
C ILE A 140 6.34 -18.93 -7.84
N ALA A 141 5.99 -18.06 -8.78
CA ALA A 141 5.10 -18.43 -9.88
C ALA A 141 5.80 -19.43 -10.83
N ALA A 142 5.01 -20.15 -11.62
CA ALA A 142 5.48 -21.29 -12.43
C ALA A 142 6.59 -20.95 -13.46
N ASP A 143 6.73 -19.68 -13.82
CA ASP A 143 7.70 -19.13 -14.74
C ASP A 143 8.95 -18.55 -14.04
N GLY A 144 8.93 -18.42 -12.71
CA GLY A 144 10.04 -17.93 -11.89
C GLY A 144 9.84 -16.52 -11.34
N TRP A 145 8.67 -15.89 -11.51
CA TRP A 145 8.38 -14.63 -10.83
C TRP A 145 8.31 -14.81 -9.32
N LEU A 146 8.80 -13.81 -8.60
CA LEU A 146 8.60 -13.70 -7.16
C LEU A 146 7.37 -12.84 -6.89
N ASN A 147 6.34 -13.42 -6.29
CA ASN A 147 5.13 -12.73 -5.87
C ASN A 147 5.15 -12.51 -4.36
N PHE A 148 5.03 -11.25 -3.95
CA PHE A 148 4.97 -10.82 -2.56
C PHE A 148 3.54 -10.45 -2.21
N TYR A 149 2.92 -11.19 -1.29
CA TYR A 149 1.55 -10.99 -0.86
C TYR A 149 1.51 -10.25 0.46
N LEU A 150 0.68 -9.21 0.53
CA LEU A 150 0.32 -8.62 1.80
C LEU A 150 -0.71 -9.49 2.51
N THR A 151 -0.30 -10.07 3.63
CA THR A 151 -1.20 -10.80 4.53
C THR A 151 -2.19 -9.84 5.20
N PRO A 152 -3.36 -10.31 5.67
CA PRO A 152 -4.26 -9.55 6.54
C PRO A 152 -3.54 -8.77 7.65
N GLN A 153 -2.59 -9.43 8.33
CA GLN A 153 -1.81 -8.83 9.40
C GLN A 153 -0.86 -7.75 8.89
N ALA A 154 -0.18 -7.99 7.76
CA ALA A 154 0.68 -6.97 7.14
C ALA A 154 -0.12 -5.75 6.67
N LEU A 155 -1.31 -5.94 6.10
CA LEU A 155 -2.21 -4.82 5.72
C LEU A 155 -2.60 -4.00 6.94
N SER A 156 -3.05 -4.67 8.00
CA SER A 156 -3.38 -4.02 9.28
C SER A 156 -2.21 -3.20 9.83
N THR A 157 -1.02 -3.80 9.93
CA THR A 157 0.18 -3.11 10.41
C THR A 157 0.54 -1.94 9.51
N TRP A 158 0.53 -2.11 8.19
CA TRP A 158 0.85 -1.05 7.25
C TRP A 158 -0.13 0.12 7.35
N LEU A 159 -1.45 -0.14 7.36
CA LEU A 159 -2.48 0.89 7.51
C LEU A 159 -2.36 1.62 8.84
N GLN A 160 -2.12 0.90 9.93
CA GLN A 160 -1.95 1.52 11.23
C GLN A 160 -0.73 2.46 11.26
N GLN A 161 0.37 2.07 10.61
CA GLN A 161 1.54 2.92 10.52
C GLN A 161 1.31 4.15 9.63
N LEU A 162 0.54 4.01 8.55
CA LEU A 162 0.11 5.16 7.76
C LEU A 162 -0.71 6.15 8.61
N MET A 163 -1.67 5.65 9.40
CA MET A 163 -2.46 6.49 10.31
C MET A 163 -1.60 7.22 11.34
N ILE A 164 -0.59 6.55 11.91
CA ILE A 164 0.38 7.18 12.82
C ILE A 164 1.16 8.28 12.08
N GLY A 165 1.64 8.01 10.86
CA GLY A 165 2.34 8.99 10.03
C GLY A 165 1.51 10.24 9.74
N LEU A 166 0.21 10.08 9.44
CA LEU A 166 -0.72 11.21 9.27
C LEU A 166 -0.76 12.13 10.50
N ASN A 167 -0.80 11.52 11.69
CA ASN A 167 -0.88 12.24 12.96
C ASN A 167 0.44 12.95 13.29
N THR A 168 1.60 12.36 12.99
CA THR A 168 2.90 13.02 13.23
C THR A 168 3.11 14.23 12.32
N TYR A 169 2.70 14.15 11.05
CA TYR A 169 2.97 15.21 10.08
C TYR A 169 2.12 16.47 10.27
N ALA A 170 0.86 16.32 10.66
CA ALA A 170 -0.01 17.48 10.93
C ALA A 170 0.45 18.30 12.15
N ILE A 171 1.23 17.71 13.07
CA ILE A 171 1.87 18.43 14.18
C ILE A 171 3.07 19.27 13.68
N GLN A 172 3.83 18.78 12.70
CA GLN A 172 4.97 19.54 12.15
C GLN A 172 4.53 20.68 11.23
N ALA A 173 3.42 20.50 10.51
CA ALA A 173 2.81 21.54 9.69
C ALA A 173 2.22 22.70 10.52
N SER A 174 1.72 22.44 11.74
CA SER A 174 1.19 23.49 12.62
C SER A 174 2.27 24.32 13.31
N VAL A 175 3.50 23.79 13.44
CA VAL A 175 4.67 24.54 13.94
C VAL A 175 5.31 25.37 12.80
N SER A 176 5.14 24.93 11.56
CA SER A 176 5.63 25.62 10.37
C SER A 176 4.55 26.54 9.81
N ASN A 177 4.25 27.64 10.52
CA ASN A 177 3.47 28.75 9.98
C ASN A 177 4.23 29.39 8.80
N VAL A 178 4.17 28.77 7.63
CA VAL A 178 4.48 29.43 6.37
C VAL A 178 3.26 30.27 6.05
N ASN A 179 3.43 31.59 6.14
CA ASN A 179 2.47 32.59 5.70
C ASN A 179 1.85 32.18 4.36
N LEU A 180 0.58 31.76 4.38
CA LEU A 180 -0.27 31.71 3.20
C LEU A 180 -0.58 33.16 2.83
N ILE A 181 0.39 33.84 2.25
CA ILE A 181 0.19 35.09 1.54
C ILE A 181 -0.68 34.76 0.33
N ASP A 182 -1.71 35.57 0.12
CA ASP A 182 -2.57 35.63 -1.05
C ASP A 182 -1.86 35.19 -2.35
N ALA A 183 -2.05 33.93 -2.73
CA ALA A 183 -1.66 33.44 -4.05
C ALA A 183 -2.83 33.68 -5.02
N THR A 184 -3.16 34.95 -5.23
CA THR A 184 -3.77 35.34 -6.51
C THR A 184 -2.66 35.33 -7.55
N ASP A 185 -2.83 34.48 -8.57
CA ASP A 185 -1.98 34.31 -9.74
C ASP A 185 -0.49 34.01 -9.50
N GLN A 186 -0.11 32.72 -9.51
CA GLN A 186 1.06 32.26 -10.29
C GLN A 186 1.22 30.74 -10.37
N SER A 187 1.21 30.25 -11.62
CA SER A 187 1.70 28.94 -12.09
C SER A 187 0.89 27.67 -11.76
N ILE A 188 -0.41 27.66 -12.07
CA ILE A 188 -1.08 26.38 -12.37
C ILE A 188 -0.27 25.70 -13.49
N SER A 189 0.27 24.51 -13.25
CA SER A 189 1.05 23.80 -14.27
C SER A 189 0.24 23.66 -15.57
N ASN A 190 0.87 23.81 -16.72
CA ASN A 190 0.18 23.70 -18.02
C ASN A 190 -0.54 22.35 -18.21
N ALA A 191 -0.08 21.30 -17.50
CA ALA A 191 -0.74 19.99 -17.44
C ALA A 191 -2.05 20.04 -16.63
N ALA A 192 -2.05 20.74 -15.50
CA ALA A 192 -3.24 20.98 -14.68
C ALA A 192 -4.29 21.85 -15.41
N LYS A 193 -3.85 22.85 -16.18
CA LYS A 193 -4.76 23.67 -17.01
C LYS A 193 -5.43 22.88 -18.16
N LYS A 194 -4.76 21.84 -18.69
CA LYS A 194 -5.29 20.99 -19.78
C LYS A 194 -6.12 19.81 -19.30
N ALA A 195 -5.92 19.36 -18.06
CA ALA A 195 -6.63 18.22 -17.50
C ALA A 195 -7.84 18.66 -16.68
N ASN A 196 -8.94 17.92 -16.76
CA ASN A 196 -10.09 18.14 -15.90
C ASN A 196 -9.78 17.67 -14.48
N ILE A 197 -9.36 18.58 -13.59
CA ILE A 197 -9.00 18.28 -12.19
C ILE A 197 -10.24 18.26 -11.27
N LEU A 198 -11.38 18.76 -11.74
CA LEU A 198 -12.61 18.85 -10.95
C LEU A 198 -13.01 17.52 -10.28
N PRO A 199 -12.92 16.34 -10.93
CA PRO A 199 -13.22 15.07 -10.26
C PRO A 199 -12.32 14.77 -9.06
N ILE A 200 -11.05 15.18 -9.13
CA ILE A 200 -10.08 15.00 -8.04
C ILE A 200 -10.47 15.89 -6.84
N GLN A 201 -10.81 17.15 -7.12
CA GLN A 201 -11.26 18.09 -6.09
C GLN A 201 -12.60 17.66 -5.48
N TYR A 202 -13.54 17.18 -6.31
CA TYR A 202 -14.83 16.67 -5.85
C TYR A 202 -14.67 15.46 -4.94
N ALA A 203 -13.87 14.48 -5.34
CA ALA A 203 -13.58 13.32 -4.50
C ALA A 203 -12.98 13.73 -3.14
N HIS A 204 -12.04 14.68 -3.14
CA HIS A 204 -11.46 15.23 -1.90
C HIS A 204 -12.54 15.89 -1.00
N ALA A 205 -13.33 16.81 -1.54
CA ALA A 205 -14.40 17.50 -0.81
C ALA A 205 -15.47 16.53 -0.26
N ARG A 206 -15.78 15.49 -1.04
CA ARG A 206 -16.68 14.42 -0.62
C ARG A 206 -16.10 13.62 0.54
N CYS A 207 -14.83 13.24 0.50
CA CYS A 207 -14.15 12.59 1.63
C CYS A 207 -14.19 13.48 2.89
N CYS A 208 -13.92 14.78 2.78
CA CYS A 208 -14.07 15.72 3.91
C CYS A 208 -15.49 15.69 4.51
N SER A 209 -16.51 15.65 3.66
CA SER A 209 -17.91 15.61 4.10
C SER A 209 -18.27 14.29 4.78
N LEU A 210 -17.80 13.16 4.25
CA LEU A 210 -18.03 11.84 4.85
C LEU A 210 -17.36 11.68 6.22
N LEU A 211 -16.15 12.23 6.38
CA LEU A 211 -15.46 12.23 7.67
C LEU A 211 -16.20 13.06 8.72
N ARG A 212 -16.73 14.23 8.33
CA ARG A 212 -17.62 15.03 9.21
C ARG A 212 -18.87 14.27 9.63
N LEU A 213 -19.47 13.52 8.70
CA LEU A 213 -20.61 12.66 9.03
C LEU A 213 -20.21 11.54 10.00
N GLY A 214 -19.02 10.95 9.84
CA GLY A 214 -18.48 9.96 10.78
C GLY A 214 -18.29 10.54 12.19
N GLU A 215 -17.83 11.78 12.29
CA GLU A 215 -17.71 12.48 13.57
C GLU A 215 -19.07 12.80 14.20
N GLN A 216 -20.04 13.28 13.41
CA GLN A 216 -21.41 13.53 13.88
C GLN A 216 -22.10 12.24 14.36
N ALA A 217 -21.80 11.11 13.72
CA ALA A 217 -22.24 9.78 14.12
C ALA A 217 -21.46 9.21 15.33
N LYS A 218 -20.49 9.96 15.88
CA LYS A 218 -19.63 9.54 17.00
C LYS A 218 -18.82 8.27 16.75
N LEU A 219 -18.55 7.97 15.48
CA LEU A 219 -17.68 6.84 15.10
C LEU A 219 -16.20 7.19 15.23
N ILE A 220 -15.88 8.45 14.97
CA ILE A 220 -14.54 9.02 15.09
C ILE A 220 -14.64 10.40 15.76
N ALA A 221 -13.54 10.89 16.32
CA ALA A 221 -13.43 12.28 16.76
C ALA A 221 -12.15 12.88 16.21
N PHE A 222 -12.22 14.12 15.71
CA PHE A 222 -11.03 14.85 15.29
C PHE A 222 -10.43 15.64 16.44
N LYS A 223 -9.10 15.78 16.43
CA LYS A 223 -8.41 16.67 17.34
C LYS A 223 -8.82 18.11 17.03
N LYS A 224 -9.50 18.75 17.98
CA LYS A 224 -9.89 20.17 17.88
C LYS A 224 -8.70 21.06 18.21
N ASP A 225 -7.77 21.23 17.27
CA ASP A 225 -6.75 22.27 17.37
C ASP A 225 -7.30 23.60 16.81
N SER A 226 -6.84 24.74 17.34
CA SER A 226 -7.30 26.10 16.99
C SER A 226 -7.11 26.48 15.51
N ASN A 227 -6.27 25.73 14.79
CA ASN A 227 -6.13 25.82 13.35
C ASN A 227 -6.88 24.66 12.70
N ASP A 228 -7.98 24.98 12.04
CA ASP A 228 -8.99 24.11 11.42
C ASP A 228 -8.46 23.19 10.29
N HIS A 229 -7.16 22.90 10.24
CA HIS A 229 -6.45 22.27 9.11
C HIS A 229 -6.02 20.83 9.40
N THR A 230 -6.12 20.35 10.64
CA THR A 230 -5.62 19.03 11.03
C THR A 230 -6.75 18.03 11.23
N TRP A 231 -7.06 17.25 10.19
CA TRP A 231 -8.00 16.11 10.27
C TRP A 231 -7.35 14.88 10.91
N GLN A 232 -6.82 15.04 12.12
CA GLN A 232 -6.23 13.97 12.90
C GLN A 232 -7.33 13.25 13.68
N ILE A 233 -7.52 11.95 13.40
CA ILE A 233 -8.43 11.11 14.18
C ILE A 233 -7.78 10.92 15.55
N GLN A 234 -8.42 11.49 16.58
CA GLN A 234 -8.01 11.39 17.97
C GLN A 234 -8.64 10.19 18.66
N ASP A 235 -9.90 9.91 18.31
CA ASP A 235 -10.66 8.77 18.83
C ASP A 235 -11.25 7.99 17.65
N PRO A 236 -10.99 6.68 17.51
CA PRO A 236 -10.05 5.91 18.33
C PRO A 236 -8.59 6.31 18.05
N LEU A 237 -7.75 6.24 19.09
CA LEU A 237 -6.31 6.48 18.99
C LEU A 237 -5.63 5.54 17.98
N SER A 238 -6.19 4.34 17.82
CA SER A 238 -5.78 3.32 16.85
C SER A 238 -7.01 2.73 16.20
N ILE A 239 -6.98 2.58 14.88
CA ILE A 239 -8.06 1.92 14.15
C ILE A 239 -7.83 0.41 14.21
N SER A 240 -8.84 -0.33 14.67
CA SER A 240 -8.81 -1.79 14.66
C SER A 240 -9.11 -2.31 13.26
N TRP A 241 -8.06 -2.56 12.48
CA TRP A 241 -8.15 -3.13 11.13
C TRP A 241 -8.40 -4.64 11.10
N LEU A 242 -8.29 -5.30 12.26
CA LEU A 242 -8.56 -6.72 12.43
C LEU A 242 -9.78 -6.93 13.31
N ASP A 243 -10.54 -7.98 13.02
CA ASP A 243 -11.65 -8.44 13.86
C ASP A 243 -11.12 -9.20 15.10
N GLN A 244 -12.04 -9.65 15.95
CA GLN A 244 -11.70 -10.42 17.15
C GLN A 244 -11.02 -11.76 16.83
N GLN A 245 -11.24 -12.28 15.63
CA GLN A 245 -10.70 -13.54 15.11
C GLN A 245 -9.39 -13.33 14.33
N GLN A 246 -8.82 -12.12 14.33
CA GLN A 246 -7.61 -11.75 13.59
C GLN A 246 -7.74 -11.83 12.05
N ASN A 247 -8.96 -11.80 11.52
CA ASN A 247 -9.21 -11.57 10.10
C ASN A 247 -9.21 -10.08 9.80
N PHE A 248 -8.93 -9.72 8.56
CA PHE A 248 -8.97 -8.34 8.12
C PHE A 248 -10.42 -7.86 8.01
N CYS A 249 -10.74 -6.72 8.62
CA CYS A 249 -12.11 -6.19 8.66
C CYS A 249 -12.66 -5.79 7.27
N LEU A 250 -11.79 -5.63 6.27
CA LEU A 250 -12.12 -5.14 4.94
C LEU A 250 -11.97 -6.29 3.94
N GLU A 251 -13.07 -6.90 3.54
CA GLU A 251 -13.08 -8.11 2.69
C GLU A 251 -13.64 -7.85 1.28
N GLY A 252 -14.26 -6.70 1.05
CA GLY A 252 -14.91 -6.34 -0.20
C GLY A 252 -13.93 -6.06 -1.34
N ALA A 253 -14.32 -6.43 -2.56
CA ALA A 253 -13.52 -6.22 -3.76
C ALA A 253 -13.17 -4.74 -3.98
N SER A 254 -14.12 -3.83 -3.74
CA SER A 254 -13.91 -2.39 -3.83
C SER A 254 -13.01 -1.83 -2.72
N GLU A 255 -13.00 -2.45 -1.54
CA GLU A 255 -12.07 -2.09 -0.44
C GLU A 255 -10.63 -2.41 -0.85
N TYR A 256 -10.40 -3.60 -1.41
CA TYR A 256 -9.09 -4.00 -1.94
C TYR A 256 -8.67 -3.18 -3.16
N TYR A 257 -9.60 -2.83 -4.04
CA TYR A 257 -9.31 -1.96 -5.17
C TYR A 257 -8.84 -0.58 -4.71
N LEU A 258 -9.51 -0.01 -3.70
CA LEU A 258 -9.10 1.27 -3.10
C LEU A 258 -7.73 1.16 -2.41
N LEU A 259 -7.49 0.09 -1.64
CA LEU A 259 -6.19 -0.15 -1.01
C LEU A 259 -5.05 -0.27 -2.04
N GLN A 260 -5.31 -0.92 -3.18
CA GLN A 260 -4.35 -1.00 -4.28
C GLN A 260 -4.05 0.39 -4.88
N GLN A 261 -5.08 1.21 -5.14
CA GLN A 261 -4.84 2.56 -5.65
C GLN A 261 -4.08 3.44 -4.63
N LEU A 262 -4.40 3.30 -3.34
CA LEU A 262 -3.65 3.95 -2.27
C LEU A 262 -2.18 3.53 -2.27
N SER A 263 -1.88 2.22 -2.35
CA SER A 263 -0.49 1.76 -2.35
C SER A 263 0.29 2.27 -3.56
N ILE A 264 -0.34 2.30 -4.75
CA ILE A 264 0.27 2.87 -5.96
C ILE A 264 0.60 4.36 -5.79
N VAL A 265 -0.30 5.14 -5.19
CA VAL A 265 -0.08 6.56 -4.93
C VAL A 265 1.05 6.76 -3.92
N ILE A 266 1.04 6.01 -2.81
CA ILE A 266 2.08 6.06 -1.77
C ILE A 266 3.46 5.72 -2.35
N ASP A 267 3.54 4.67 -3.16
CA ASP A 267 4.77 4.27 -3.83
C ASP A 267 5.28 5.33 -4.83
N ALA A 268 4.37 5.99 -5.55
CA ALA A 268 4.73 7.10 -6.44
C ALA A 268 5.30 8.29 -5.65
N PHE A 269 4.74 8.61 -4.46
CA PHE A 269 5.26 9.68 -3.61
C PHE A 269 6.64 9.38 -3.03
N ALA A 270 6.93 8.11 -2.71
CA ALA A 270 8.25 7.72 -2.22
C ALA A 270 9.33 7.76 -3.32
N ASN A 271 8.95 7.64 -4.60
CA ASN A 271 9.89 7.69 -5.71
C ASN A 271 10.15 9.13 -6.20
N ALA A 272 10.95 9.87 -5.44
CA ALA A 272 11.25 11.29 -5.72
C ALA A 272 11.88 11.55 -7.10
N ASN A 273 12.55 10.56 -7.69
CA ASN A 273 13.29 10.70 -8.94
C ASN A 273 12.42 10.54 -10.19
N LYS A 274 11.12 10.24 -10.04
CA LYS A 274 10.24 9.91 -11.16
C LYS A 274 9.16 10.97 -11.38
N SER A 275 9.04 11.42 -12.63
CA SER A 275 7.90 12.23 -13.08
C SER A 275 6.69 11.32 -13.34
N ASP A 276 5.95 10.97 -12.29
CA ASP A 276 4.69 10.26 -12.44
C ASP A 276 3.57 11.16 -12.96
N ASN A 277 2.60 10.57 -13.66
CA ASN A 277 1.41 11.30 -14.12
C ASN A 277 0.43 11.48 -12.94
N TRP A 278 0.65 12.54 -12.16
CA TRP A 278 -0.12 12.87 -10.96
C TRP A 278 -1.61 13.09 -11.23
N VAL A 279 -1.98 13.59 -12.41
CA VAL A 279 -3.38 13.69 -12.82
C VAL A 279 -4.00 12.31 -12.94
N LYS A 280 -3.34 11.37 -13.63
CA LYS A 280 -3.83 10.00 -13.77
C LYS A 280 -3.93 9.29 -12.42
N LEU A 281 -2.92 9.44 -11.56
CA LEU A 281 -2.92 8.88 -10.21
C LEU A 281 -4.07 9.43 -9.37
N GLY A 282 -4.27 10.76 -9.37
CA GLY A 282 -5.39 11.40 -8.69
C GLY A 282 -6.74 10.93 -9.21
N MET A 283 -6.91 10.89 -10.53
CA MET A 283 -8.15 10.40 -11.16
C MET A 283 -8.46 8.93 -10.80
N ASN A 284 -7.46 8.05 -10.85
CA ASN A 284 -7.64 6.65 -10.49
C ASN A 284 -8.04 6.48 -9.01
N LEU A 285 -7.39 7.24 -8.11
CA LEU A 285 -7.72 7.23 -6.68
C LEU A 285 -9.13 7.77 -6.43
N SER A 286 -9.54 8.83 -7.13
CA SER A 286 -10.90 9.39 -7.07
C SER A 286 -11.95 8.36 -7.51
N VAL A 287 -11.76 7.72 -8.66
CA VAL A 287 -12.68 6.68 -9.17
C VAL A 287 -12.78 5.51 -8.20
N ALA A 288 -11.65 5.02 -7.69
CA ALA A 288 -11.64 3.93 -6.71
C ALA A 288 -12.35 4.32 -5.41
N SER A 289 -12.19 5.57 -4.97
CA SER A 289 -12.90 6.09 -3.79
C SER A 289 -14.40 6.18 -4.02
N GLU A 290 -14.85 6.62 -5.19
CA GLU A 290 -16.28 6.70 -5.52
C GLU A 290 -16.94 5.32 -5.56
N ILE A 291 -16.28 4.33 -6.20
CA ILE A 291 -16.75 2.93 -6.23
C ILE A 291 -16.85 2.39 -4.80
N PHE A 292 -15.78 2.55 -4.01
CA PHE A 292 -15.78 2.14 -2.60
C PHE A 292 -16.91 2.80 -1.81
N GLN A 293 -17.14 4.10 -1.97
CA GLN A 293 -18.21 4.80 -1.25
C GLN A 293 -19.62 4.35 -1.69
N ALA A 294 -19.80 3.95 -2.94
CA ALA A 294 -21.07 3.44 -3.46
C ALA A 294 -21.38 2.03 -2.94
N GLU A 295 -20.35 1.18 -2.84
CA GLU A 295 -20.51 -0.24 -2.48
C GLU A 295 -20.37 -0.51 -0.97
N CYS A 296 -19.56 0.28 -0.26
CA CYS A 296 -19.20 0.04 1.13
C CYS A 296 -19.88 1.04 2.07
N ARG A 297 -21.03 0.64 2.64
CA ARG A 297 -21.74 1.43 3.66
C ARG A 297 -20.94 1.49 4.96
N PHE A 298 -20.78 2.67 5.53
CA PHE A 298 -20.17 2.86 6.87
C PHE A 298 -21.09 3.61 7.84
N LEU A 299 -22.20 4.17 7.37
CA LEU A 299 -23.24 4.79 8.18
C LEU A 299 -24.51 3.93 8.20
N GLY A 300 -25.47 4.32 9.05
CA GLY A 300 -26.74 3.60 9.22
C GLY A 300 -26.55 2.33 10.02
N GLU A 301 -27.11 1.22 9.54
CA GLU A 301 -27.08 -0.09 10.24
C GLU A 301 -25.65 -0.53 10.58
N VAL A 302 -24.70 -0.39 9.65
CA VAL A 302 -23.30 -0.81 9.84
C VAL A 302 -22.65 -0.09 11.03
N ALA A 303 -22.96 1.19 11.23
CA ALA A 303 -22.44 1.97 12.35
C ALA A 303 -22.93 1.44 13.71
N ILE A 304 -24.08 0.78 13.73
CA ILE A 304 -24.71 0.24 14.95
C ILE A 304 -24.29 -1.22 15.16
N THR A 305 -24.38 -2.05 14.12
CA THR A 305 -24.16 -3.50 14.22
C THR A 305 -22.68 -3.87 14.21
N THR A 306 -21.88 -3.17 13.42
CA THR A 306 -20.46 -3.50 13.17
C THR A 306 -19.60 -2.22 13.15
N PRO A 307 -19.56 -1.47 14.28
CA PRO A 307 -18.88 -0.18 14.35
C PRO A 307 -17.39 -0.25 13.97
N ASN A 308 -16.71 -1.36 14.27
CA ASN A 308 -15.30 -1.53 13.89
C ASN A 308 -15.07 -1.47 12.37
N ILE A 309 -15.97 -2.06 11.58
CA ILE A 309 -15.89 -2.02 10.11
C ILE A 309 -16.17 -0.60 9.62
N ALA A 310 -17.18 0.07 10.21
CA ALA A 310 -17.48 1.46 9.89
C ALA A 310 -16.27 2.39 10.16
N ILE A 311 -15.60 2.22 11.30
CA ILE A 311 -14.39 2.97 11.67
C ILE A 311 -13.22 2.65 10.72
N ALA A 312 -13.00 1.37 10.39
CA ALA A 312 -11.96 0.99 9.43
C ALA A 312 -12.19 1.63 8.05
N ARG A 313 -13.42 1.62 7.56
CA ARG A 313 -13.81 2.30 6.31
C ARG A 313 -13.59 3.81 6.37
N LEU A 314 -13.92 4.45 7.49
CA LEU A 314 -13.62 5.86 7.73
C LEU A 314 -12.10 6.13 7.74
N GLY A 315 -11.30 5.22 8.26
CA GLY A 315 -9.84 5.27 8.18
C GLY A 315 -9.33 5.27 6.74
N LEU A 316 -9.90 4.44 5.86
CA LEU A 316 -9.57 4.49 4.43
C LEU A 316 -9.96 5.83 3.79
N ILE A 317 -11.15 6.37 4.11
CA ILE A 317 -11.58 7.68 3.63
C ILE A 317 -10.60 8.78 4.08
N ALA A 318 -10.10 8.71 5.32
CA ALA A 318 -9.11 9.65 5.83
C ALA A 318 -7.77 9.58 5.05
N LEU A 319 -7.30 8.37 4.74
CA LEU A 319 -6.11 8.16 3.90
C LEU A 319 -6.32 8.70 2.49
N VAL A 320 -7.46 8.43 1.86
CA VAL A 320 -7.78 8.94 0.52
C VAL A 320 -7.80 10.46 0.52
N ARG A 321 -8.48 11.09 1.49
CA ARG A 321 -8.52 12.55 1.64
C ARG A 321 -7.10 13.12 1.69
N TYR A 322 -6.25 12.58 2.57
CA TYR A 322 -4.88 13.04 2.73
C TYR A 322 -4.08 12.95 1.42
N TRP A 323 -4.15 11.80 0.74
CA TRP A 323 -3.38 11.61 -0.48
C TRP A 323 -3.90 12.45 -1.65
N LEU A 324 -5.23 12.64 -1.77
CA LEU A 324 -5.80 13.58 -2.75
C LEU A 324 -5.38 15.02 -2.45
N GLU A 325 -5.38 15.43 -1.17
CA GLU A 325 -4.89 16.75 -0.76
C GLU A 325 -3.42 16.95 -1.15
N LYS A 326 -2.55 15.97 -0.84
CA LYS A 326 -1.13 15.99 -1.23
C LYS A 326 -0.94 16.06 -2.75
N ILE A 327 -1.71 15.29 -3.52
CA ILE A 327 -1.66 15.34 -5.00
C ILE A 327 -2.05 16.74 -5.48
N LEU A 328 -3.18 17.28 -5.01
CA LEU A 328 -3.69 18.59 -5.44
C LEU A 328 -2.70 19.71 -5.09
N GLN A 329 -2.28 19.79 -3.83
CA GLN A 329 -1.47 20.91 -3.33
C GLN A 329 0.01 20.78 -3.68
N GLU A 330 0.63 19.61 -3.48
CA GLU A 330 2.09 19.48 -3.65
C GLU A 330 2.49 19.20 -5.08
N LYS A 331 1.70 18.38 -5.81
CA LYS A 331 2.06 17.90 -7.15
C LYS A 331 1.39 18.68 -8.27
N LEU A 332 0.09 18.98 -8.14
CA LEU A 332 -0.67 19.70 -9.16
C LEU A 332 -0.68 21.22 -8.94
N LYS A 333 -0.27 21.69 -7.75
CA LYS A 333 -0.23 23.11 -7.35
C LYS A 333 -1.60 23.79 -7.48
N VAL A 334 -2.65 23.10 -7.05
CA VAL A 334 -4.03 23.61 -7.01
C VAL A 334 -4.62 23.44 -5.62
N ILE A 335 -5.72 24.15 -5.35
CA ILE A 335 -6.42 24.07 -4.07
C ILE A 335 -7.12 22.71 -3.91
N ALA A 336 -7.17 22.23 -2.66
CA ALA A 336 -7.96 21.07 -2.25
C ALA A 336 -9.20 21.55 -1.47
N PRO A 337 -10.35 21.78 -2.14
CA PRO A 337 -11.52 22.35 -1.50
C PRO A 337 -12.13 21.36 -0.50
N ARG A 338 -12.58 21.87 0.65
CA ARG A 338 -13.24 21.06 1.70
C ARG A 338 -14.72 20.80 1.42
N SER A 339 -15.31 21.63 0.57
CA SER A 339 -16.67 21.56 0.08
C SER A 339 -16.69 22.09 -1.35
N LEU A 340 -17.50 21.47 -2.19
CA LEU A 340 -17.76 21.87 -3.57
C LEU A 340 -19.25 21.93 -3.83
#